data_AF-A0A5K1BKV2-F1
#
_entry.id   AF-A0A5K1BKV2-F1
#
_cell.length_a   1.000
_cell.length_b   1.000
_cell.length_c   1.000
_cell.angle_alpha   90.00
_cell.angle_beta   90.00
_cell.angle_gamma   90.00
#
_symmetry.space_group_name_H-M   'P 1'
#
loop_
_entity.id
_entity.type
_entity.pdbx_description
1 polymer ?
#
loop_
_entity_poly.entity_id
_entity_poly.type
_entity_poly.pdbx_seq_one_letter_code
_entity_poly.pdbx_strand_id
1 'polypeptide(L)'
;QRQKAPPLEFLCPISNAPMADPVIVPSGQTFERRCIEALLALPPNHHQQQLFPSTATTTTSTPTLIPNIALKTAIANWCRDSGLPLPDPPDPETAAALAHNFVETSPTTEDASRVPDPSADLCSTSEMESRMDCS
;
A
#
# COMPACT_ATOMS: atom_id res chain seq x y z
N GLN A 1 32.36 6.25 15.58
CA GLN A 1 31.03 6.83 15.88
C GLN A 1 29.99 5.75 15.61
N ARG A 2 29.07 5.47 16.54
CA ARG A 2 27.97 4.52 16.26
C ARG A 2 27.00 5.20 15.29
N GLN A 3 26.69 4.55 14.17
CA GLN A 3 25.57 4.98 13.34
C GLN A 3 24.30 4.93 14.19
N LYS A 4 23.63 6.07 14.35
CA LYS A 4 22.34 6.17 15.04
C LYS A 4 21.28 5.79 14.02
N ALA A 5 20.40 4.85 14.36
CA ALA A 5 19.22 4.58 13.54
C ALA A 5 18.31 5.83 13.57
N PRO A 6 17.66 6.18 12.45
CA PRO A 6 16.67 7.24 12.46
C PRO A 6 15.50 6.86 13.37
N PRO A 7 14.97 7.82 14.15
CA PRO A 7 13.67 7.66 14.79
C PRO A 7 12.57 7.29 13.79
N LEU A 8 11.59 6.50 14.23
CA LEU A 8 10.51 6.01 13.36
C LEU A 8 9.67 7.15 12.80
N GLU A 9 9.50 8.26 13.54
CA GLU A 9 8.77 9.44 13.06
C GLU A 9 9.43 10.13 11.86
N PHE A 10 10.70 9.82 11.55
CA PHE A 10 11.38 10.38 10.37
C PHE A 10 11.18 9.53 9.12
N LEU A 11 10.73 8.29 9.28
CA LEU A 11 10.55 7.35 8.18
C LEU A 11 9.18 7.54 7.53
N CYS A 12 9.15 7.58 6.20
CA CYS A 12 7.90 7.55 5.45
C CYS A 12 7.27 6.14 5.57
N PRO A 13 5.98 6.02 5.92
CA PRO A 13 5.32 4.72 6.04
C PRO A 13 5.25 3.91 4.71
N ILE A 14 5.37 4.57 3.56
CA ILE A 14 5.37 3.91 2.23
C ILE A 14 6.78 3.43 1.86
N SER A 15 7.80 4.27 2.01
CA SER A 15 9.16 3.95 1.57
C SER A 15 10.03 3.29 2.64
N ASN A 16 9.62 3.35 3.91
CA ASN A 16 10.43 3.00 5.08
C ASN A 16 11.81 3.68 5.11
N ALA A 17 11.93 4.86 4.48
CA ALA A 17 13.14 5.66 4.40
C ALA A 17 12.92 7.07 4.97
N PRO A 18 13.98 7.77 5.43
CA PRO A 18 13.85 9.13 5.94
C PRO A 18 13.23 10.09 4.92
N MET A 19 12.29 10.92 5.37
CA MET A 19 11.57 11.86 4.50
C MET A 19 12.43 13.07 4.12
N ALA A 20 12.53 13.35 2.82
CA ALA A 20 13.12 14.56 2.26
C ALA A 20 12.10 15.72 2.25
N ASP A 21 10.84 15.41 1.94
CA ASP A 21 9.74 16.38 1.96
C ASP A 21 8.52 15.82 2.72
N PRO A 22 8.55 15.86 4.06
CA PRO A 22 7.45 15.34 4.87
C PRO A 22 6.19 16.19 4.72
N VAL A 23 5.06 15.55 4.40
CA VAL A 23 3.73 16.15 4.26
C VAL A 23 2.69 15.40 5.08
N ILE A 24 1.77 16.16 5.68
CA ILE A 24 0.66 15.66 6.51
C ILE A 24 -0.56 15.48 5.61
N VAL A 25 -1.17 14.29 5.69
CA VAL A 25 -2.47 13.98 5.07
C VAL A 25 -3.62 14.26 6.04
N PRO A 26 -4.90 14.33 5.60
CA PRO A 26 -6.04 14.60 6.48
C PRO A 26 -6.21 13.64 7.67
N SER A 27 -5.74 12.39 7.57
CA SER A 27 -5.70 11.47 8.73
C SER A 27 -4.72 11.90 9.84
N GLY A 28 -3.89 12.92 9.61
CA GLY A 28 -2.87 13.41 10.53
C GLY A 28 -1.52 12.69 10.41
N GLN A 29 -1.43 11.64 9.59
CA GLN A 29 -0.18 10.93 9.34
C GLN A 29 0.74 11.73 8.41
N THR A 30 2.06 11.53 8.54
CA THR A 30 3.07 12.20 7.70
C THR A 30 3.70 11.20 6.73
N PHE A 31 3.91 11.62 5.49
CA PHE A 31 4.51 10.82 4.41
C PHE A 31 5.55 11.65 3.65
N GLU A 32 6.42 10.96 2.92
CA GLU A 32 7.19 11.59 1.84
C GLU A 32 6.24 12.03 0.73
N ARG A 33 6.36 13.29 0.28
CA ARG A 33 5.50 13.90 -0.73
C ARG A 33 5.35 13.03 -1.98
N ARG A 34 6.47 12.62 -2.59
CA ARG A 34 6.42 11.84 -3.85
C ARG A 34 5.75 10.48 -3.67
N CYS A 35 5.94 9.84 -2.51
CA CYS A 35 5.31 8.56 -2.22
C CYS A 35 3.80 8.69 -2.06
N ILE A 36 3.31 9.71 -1.33
CA ILE A 36 1.87 9.90 -1.15
C ILE A 36 1.20 10.38 -2.43
N GLU A 37 1.86 11.23 -3.22
CA GLU A 37 1.37 11.65 -4.54
C GLU A 37 1.28 10.45 -5.50
N ALA A 38 2.26 9.55 -5.49
CA ALA A 38 2.22 8.31 -6.26
C ALA A 38 1.07 7.40 -5.81
N LEU A 39 0.84 7.24 -4.50
CA LEU A 39 -0.31 6.48 -3.97
C LEU A 39 -1.64 7.08 -4.41
N LEU A 40 -1.74 8.42 -4.47
CA LEU A 40 -2.93 9.13 -4.94
C LEU A 40 -3.19 8.99 -6.44
N ALA A 41 -2.15 8.72 -7.23
CA ALA A 41 -2.27 8.47 -8.67
C ALA A 41 -2.75 7.04 -9.00
N LEU A 42 -2.70 6.11 -8.04
CA LEU A 42 -3.22 4.75 -8.21
C LEU A 42 -4.76 4.73 -8.21
N PRO A 43 -5.37 3.67 -8.80
CA PRO A 43 -6.80 3.46 -8.70
C PRO A 43 -7.30 3.44 -7.24
N PRO A 44 -8.56 3.84 -6.99
CA PRO A 44 -9.15 3.86 -5.66
C PRO A 44 -8.89 2.57 -4.88
N ASN A 45 -8.25 2.69 -3.73
CA ASN A 45 -7.90 1.58 -2.85
C ASN A 45 -8.21 1.89 -1.38
N HIS A 46 -8.21 0.85 -0.53
CA HIS A 46 -8.57 0.97 0.88
C HIS A 46 -7.64 1.92 1.67
N HIS A 47 -6.35 1.98 1.32
CA HIS A 47 -5.42 2.90 1.98
C HIS A 47 -5.80 4.37 1.73
N GLN A 48 -6.15 4.72 0.50
CA GLN A 48 -6.62 6.08 0.21
C GLN A 48 -7.90 6.42 1.01
N GLN A 49 -8.83 5.48 1.18
CA GLN A 49 -10.03 5.69 1.99
C GLN A 49 -9.72 5.97 3.47
N GLN A 50 -8.72 5.27 4.03
CA GLN A 50 -8.28 5.47 5.41
C GLN A 50 -7.52 6.78 5.61
N LEU A 51 -6.66 7.14 4.66
CA LEU A 51 -5.83 8.36 4.74
C LEU A 51 -6.63 9.63 4.44
N PHE A 52 -7.72 9.52 3.68
CA PHE A 52 -8.56 10.63 3.24
C PHE A 52 -10.06 10.34 3.51
N PRO A 53 -10.51 10.22 4.78
CA PRO A 53 -11.87 9.75 5.11
C PRO A 53 -13.00 10.62 4.53
N SER A 54 -12.75 11.92 4.34
CA SER A 54 -13.75 12.87 3.85
C SER A 54 -13.87 12.94 2.32
N THR A 55 -12.99 12.29 1.55
CA THR A 55 -13.03 12.35 0.07
C THR A 55 -13.91 11.28 -0.57
N ALA A 56 -14.75 10.58 0.21
CA ALA A 56 -15.65 9.51 -0.24
C ALA A 56 -16.78 9.98 -1.19
N THR A 57 -16.85 11.27 -1.54
CA THR A 57 -17.85 11.84 -2.44
C THR A 57 -17.17 12.50 -3.62
N THR A 58 -17.06 11.76 -4.73
CA THR A 58 -17.18 12.18 -6.14
C THR A 58 -16.61 13.54 -6.59
N THR A 59 -15.63 14.09 -5.88
CA THR A 59 -15.12 15.43 -6.13
C THR A 59 -13.71 15.30 -6.63
N THR A 60 -13.50 15.75 -7.86
CA THR A 60 -12.27 15.77 -8.68
C THR A 60 -11.10 16.55 -8.05
N SER A 61 -11.19 16.89 -6.76
CA SER A 61 -10.19 17.70 -6.06
C SER A 61 -9.10 16.80 -5.48
N THR A 62 -7.87 17.06 -5.90
CA THR A 62 -6.66 16.48 -5.31
C THR A 62 -6.66 16.76 -3.80
N PRO A 63 -6.43 15.77 -2.94
CA PRO A 63 -6.48 15.98 -1.50
C PRO A 63 -5.37 16.95 -1.06
N THR A 64 -5.67 17.73 -0.02
CA THR A 64 -4.74 18.73 0.49
C THR A 64 -3.61 18.07 1.28
N LEU A 65 -2.37 18.31 0.85
CA LEU A 65 -1.15 17.88 1.53
C LEU A 65 -0.53 19.08 2.24
N ILE A 66 -0.39 18.99 3.56
CA ILE A 66 0.12 20.10 4.39
C ILE A 66 1.62 19.86 4.67
N PRO A 67 2.54 20.76 4.28
CA PRO A 67 3.97 20.58 4.57
C PRO A 67 4.26 20.51 6.08
N ASN A 68 5.03 19.50 6.51
CA ASN A 68 5.50 19.37 7.89
C ASN A 68 6.90 20.00 8.06
N ILE A 69 6.94 21.33 8.13
CA ILE A 69 8.21 22.08 8.21
C ILE A 69 8.99 21.77 9.50
N ALA A 70 8.27 21.52 10.60
CA ALA A 70 8.90 21.16 11.87
C ALA A 70 9.64 19.82 11.77
N LEU A 71 8.98 18.79 11.21
CA LEU A 71 9.60 17.48 11.00
C LEU A 71 10.75 17.54 9.99
N LYS A 72 10.59 18.30 8.90
CA LYS A 72 11.65 18.53 7.91
C LYS A 72 12.92 19.10 8.57
N THR A 73 12.73 20.06 9.48
CA THR A 73 13.83 20.67 10.25
C THR A 73 14.44 19.67 11.25
N ALA A 74 13.60 18.86 11.91
CA ALA A 74 14.08 17.83 12.84
C ALA A 74 14.93 16.76 12.15
N ILE A 75 14.50 16.29 10.97
CA ILE A 75 15.25 15.34 10.13
C ILE A 75 16.59 15.97 9.72
N ALA A 76 16.59 17.21 9.25
CA ALA A 76 17.82 17.90 8.87
C ALA A 76 18.81 18.05 10.02
N ASN A 77 18.32 18.41 11.21
CA ASN A 77 19.14 18.49 12.43
C ASN A 77 19.73 17.13 12.79
N TRP A 78 18.91 16.08 12.76
CA TRP A 78 19.37 14.73 13.06
C TRP A 78 20.43 14.23 12.07
N CYS A 79 20.27 14.51 10.77
CA CYS A 79 21.28 14.18 9.76
C CYS A 79 22.61 14.87 10.08
N ARG A 80 22.57 16.19 10.34
CA ARG A 80 23.74 16.98 10.71
C ARG A 80 24.44 16.44 11.95
N ASP A 81 23.69 16.18 13.02
CA ASP A 81 24.23 15.68 14.29
C ASP A 81 24.79 14.25 14.17
N SER A 82 24.24 13.46 13.24
CA SER A 82 24.67 12.10 12.96
C SER A 82 25.77 12.02 11.89
N GLY A 83 26.18 13.15 11.30
CA GLY A 83 27.15 13.18 10.20
C GLY A 83 26.66 12.52 8.91
N LEU A 84 25.34 12.46 8.71
CA LEU A 84 24.70 11.87 7.54
C LEU A 84 24.29 12.96 6.53
N PRO A 85 24.28 12.66 5.23
CA PRO A 85 23.70 13.56 4.24
C PRO A 85 22.20 13.75 4.50
N LEU A 86 21.65 14.85 3.97
CA LEU A 86 20.21 15.03 3.92
C LEU A 86 19.58 13.95 3.02
N PRO A 87 18.38 13.47 3.34
CA PRO A 87 17.66 12.55 2.46
C PRO A 87 17.30 13.23 1.14
N ASP A 88 17.46 12.50 0.06
CA ASP A 88 17.00 12.90 -1.26
C ASP A 88 15.58 12.36 -1.51
N PRO A 89 14.71 13.13 -2.18
CA PRO A 89 13.39 12.64 -2.53
C PRO A 89 13.51 11.49 -3.55
N PRO A 90 12.74 10.40 -3.39
CA PRO A 90 12.81 9.25 -4.30
C PRO A 90 12.43 9.69 -5.72
N ASP A 91 13.05 9.12 -6.75
CA ASP A 91 12.64 9.42 -8.12
C ASP A 91 11.17 8.98 -8.37
N PRO A 92 10.49 9.55 -9.38
CA PRO A 92 9.08 9.26 -9.62
C PRO A 92 8.76 7.78 -9.88
N GLU A 93 9.66 7.04 -10.53
CA GLU A 93 9.45 5.62 -10.85
C GLU A 93 9.58 4.76 -9.60
N THR A 94 10.60 5.01 -8.77
CA THR A 94 10.75 4.39 -7.45
C THR A 94 9.55 4.71 -6.55
N ALA A 95 9.08 5.96 -6.53
CA ALA A 95 7.91 6.35 -5.75
C ALA A 95 6.64 5.60 -6.17
N ALA A 96 6.44 5.41 -7.49
CA ALA A 96 5.33 4.62 -8.03
C ALA A 96 5.43 3.15 -7.61
N ALA A 97 6.59 2.52 -7.76
CA ALA A 97 6.80 1.13 -7.36
C ALA A 97 6.54 0.91 -5.85
N LEU A 98 7.02 1.83 -5.01
CA LEU A 98 6.77 1.78 -3.57
C LEU A 98 5.28 1.92 -3.24
N ALA A 99 4.56 2.82 -3.92
CA ALA A 99 3.12 2.98 -3.74
C ALA A 99 2.33 1.73 -4.13
N HIS A 100 2.69 1.07 -5.23
CA HIS A 100 2.09 -0.21 -5.63
C HIS A 100 2.29 -1.29 -4.56
N ASN A 101 3.53 -1.49 -4.10
CA ASN A 101 3.85 -2.48 -3.07
C ASN A 101 3.12 -2.19 -1.75
N PHE A 102 2.97 -0.91 -1.39
CA PHE A 102 2.24 -0.49 -0.19
C PHE A 102 0.77 -0.91 -0.23
N VAL A 103 0.13 -0.88 -1.40
CA VAL A 103 -1.23 -1.39 -1.57
C VAL A 103 -1.28 -2.93 -1.53
N GLU A 104 -0.32 -3.59 -2.17
CA GLU A 104 -0.27 -5.05 -2.31
C GLU A 104 0.12 -5.82 -1.03
N THR A 105 0.87 -5.20 -0.12
CA THR A 105 1.31 -5.83 1.14
C THR A 105 0.19 -6.03 2.18
N SER A 106 -1.05 -5.71 1.83
CA SER A 106 -2.24 -6.07 2.61
C SER A 106 -2.56 -7.55 2.37
N PRO A 107 -2.78 -8.39 3.40
CA PRO A 107 -3.19 -9.77 3.17
C PRO A 107 -4.58 -9.75 2.53
N THR A 108 -4.62 -9.97 1.22
CA THR A 108 -5.84 -10.32 0.52
C THR A 108 -6.30 -11.65 1.10
N THR A 109 -7.43 -11.63 1.79
CA THR A 109 -8.08 -12.83 2.32
C THR A 109 -8.72 -13.55 1.14
N GLU A 110 -7.89 -14.19 0.31
CA GLU A 110 -8.33 -15.00 -0.82
C GLU A 110 -7.29 -16.10 -1.09
N ASP A 111 -7.19 -17.05 -0.16
CA ASP A 111 -7.17 -18.50 -0.46
C ASP A 111 -7.12 -19.32 0.84
N ALA A 112 -8.25 -19.40 1.54
CA ALA A 112 -8.46 -20.36 2.63
C ALA A 112 -9.69 -21.24 2.37
N SER A 113 -9.99 -21.53 1.09
CA SER A 113 -11.14 -22.37 0.72
C SER A 113 -10.79 -23.56 -0.17
N ARG A 114 -9.52 -23.82 -0.51
CA ARG A 114 -9.19 -25.10 -1.15
C ARG A 114 -9.00 -26.20 -0.11
N VAL A 115 -10.11 -26.67 0.44
CA VAL A 115 -10.17 -28.01 1.02
C VAL A 115 -10.08 -29.03 -0.12
N PRO A 116 -9.04 -29.89 -0.18
CA PRO A 116 -9.14 -31.08 -1.01
C PRO A 116 -10.09 -32.05 -0.29
N ASP A 117 -11.28 -32.25 -0.83
CA ASP A 117 -12.19 -33.31 -0.41
C ASP A 117 -11.53 -34.67 -0.68
N PRO A 118 -11.23 -35.49 0.34
CA PRO A 118 -10.73 -36.83 0.17
C PRO A 118 -11.81 -37.82 0.60
N SER A 119 -12.40 -38.51 -0.38
CA SER A 119 -13.15 -39.78 -0.28
C SER A 119 -14.67 -39.67 -0.39
N ALA A 120 -15.20 -40.06 -1.56
CA ALA A 120 -16.07 -41.23 -1.63
C ALA A 120 -16.18 -41.71 -3.08
N ASP A 121 -15.43 -42.77 -3.36
CA ASP A 121 -15.65 -43.68 -4.46
C ASP A 121 -17.02 -44.39 -4.36
N LEU A 122 -17.43 -44.93 -5.52
CA LEU A 122 -18.28 -46.11 -5.75
C LEU A 122 -19.82 -46.01 -5.86
N CYS A 123 -20.22 -46.30 -7.10
CA CYS A 123 -21.21 -47.32 -7.50
C CYS A 123 -22.69 -46.92 -7.60
N SER A 124 -23.20 -46.92 -8.83
CA SER A 124 -24.34 -47.78 -9.18
C SER A 124 -24.44 -47.98 -10.70
N THR A 125 -24.13 -49.19 -11.14
CA THR A 125 -24.64 -49.79 -12.37
C THR A 125 -26.13 -50.11 -12.20
N SER A 126 -26.96 -49.80 -13.20
CA SER A 126 -28.03 -50.70 -13.68
C SER A 126 -28.70 -50.14 -14.94
N GLU A 127 -28.81 -51.03 -15.94
CA GLU A 127 -29.60 -50.98 -17.17
C GLU A 127 -31.09 -50.68 -16.93
N MET A 128 -31.80 -50.11 -17.92
CA MET A 128 -32.68 -50.90 -18.82
C MET A 128 -33.32 -50.04 -19.94
N GLU A 129 -33.35 -50.65 -21.12
CA GLU A 129 -34.20 -50.49 -22.32
C GLU A 129 -35.10 -49.26 -22.52
N SER A 130 -34.99 -48.64 -23.70
CA SER A 130 -36.06 -48.71 -24.73
C SER A 130 -35.72 -47.93 -26.01
N ARG A 131 -35.53 -48.69 -27.09
CA ARG A 131 -36.04 -48.56 -28.49
C ARG A 131 -36.34 -47.20 -29.17
N MET A 132 -36.21 -47.28 -30.51
CA MET A 132 -36.73 -46.46 -31.64
C MET A 132 -35.86 -45.26 -32.08
N ASP A 133 -35.66 -44.93 -33.37
CA ASP A 133 -35.78 -45.53 -34.71
C ASP A 133 -35.27 -44.46 -35.72
N CYS A 134 -34.77 -44.87 -36.90
CA CYS A 134 -34.50 -44.06 -38.13
C CYS A 134 -33.45 -42.93 -38.07
N SER A 135 -32.58 -42.71 -39.08
CA SER A 135 -32.47 -43.15 -40.48
C SER A 135 -31.00 -43.28 -40.90
#